data_AF-A0A4P6MM04-F1
#
_entry.id   AF-A0A4P6MM04-F1
#
_cell.length_a   1.000
_cell.length_b   1.000
_cell.length_c   1.000
_cell.angle_alpha   90.00
_cell.angle_beta   90.00
_cell.angle_gamma   90.00
#
_symmetry.space_group_name_H-M   'P 1'
#
loop_
_entity.id
_entity.type
_entity.pdbx_description
1 polymer ?
#
loop_
_entity_poly.entity_id
_entity_poly.type
_entity_poly.pdbx_seq_one_letter_code
_entity_poly.pdbx_strand_id
1 'polypeptide(L)'
;MKFKKSLTLSSLLSLTPAVFLSASCDNRDANKNFVAYKNAFEQAQQLYNEVRDIEYVSDSNLAKFSIIDKYLNLDLWNYLQALQNQNYQDNEINNLGLKVNKNIELINNILNDNDTADIENIQSRVLKKSADLEKLIDSFRLEQFPLFFAFEHLYKHHQQRLDHATQAKSSSILKIIENHFDNLLNFISDEQIQLKLNSIYNSKQKYSLLNQEFNLLSEKLDQKSQINQYINGVYVDNWNQLKTDAAKFNDQVFLANQKYKIIDFNFIFAYYLDYIFNSNSHLSPSNNQIDVDKIKQSLQLSYKINYFYYQNVLTRYHKFTSCLWKIGPKGPQFLKKYSFLGRLNDYTKNINKSNKIFAQWNLKLNNNQAITYTDDFRVDLPYYLRLYDDQIIWTNAHQSLTNSRAYQQNFGNQDC
;
A
#
# COMPACT_ATOMS: atom_id res chain seq x y z
N MET A 1 -62.51 31.54 -9.87
CA MET A 1 -61.27 30.98 -9.31
C MET A 1 -61.54 30.50 -7.89
N LYS A 2 -61.18 29.24 -7.58
CA LYS A 2 -61.29 28.46 -6.32
C LYS A 2 -62.70 28.13 -5.77
N PHE A 3 -63.00 26.82 -5.71
CA PHE A 3 -63.54 26.06 -4.57
C PHE A 3 -63.12 24.58 -4.77
N LYS A 4 -62.13 24.08 -4.02
CA LYS A 4 -62.12 23.40 -2.70
C LYS A 4 -62.27 21.86 -2.78
N LYS A 5 -61.19 21.22 -2.32
CA LYS A 5 -60.97 19.85 -1.79
C LYS A 5 -62.22 18.99 -1.50
N SER A 6 -62.11 17.71 -1.86
CA SER A 6 -62.37 16.61 -0.93
C SER A 6 -61.38 15.47 -1.20
N LEU A 7 -60.60 15.14 -0.16
CA LEU A 7 -59.82 13.93 0.00
C LEU A 7 -60.75 12.91 0.67
N THR A 8 -60.88 11.72 0.10
CA THR A 8 -61.07 10.50 0.88
C THR A 8 -60.41 9.35 0.13
N LEU A 9 -59.29 8.90 0.69
CA LEU A 9 -58.67 7.61 0.48
C LEU A 9 -59.56 6.53 1.12
N SER A 10 -59.88 5.49 0.35
CA SER A 10 -60.10 4.08 0.75
C SER A 10 -60.75 3.40 -0.46
N SER A 11 -60.34 2.28 -1.00
CA SER A 11 -59.46 1.23 -0.54
C SER A 11 -59.44 0.14 -1.62
N LEU A 12 -58.29 -0.53 -1.77
CA LEU A 12 -58.12 -1.89 -2.30
C LEU A 12 -58.51 -2.16 -3.77
N LEU A 13 -57.51 -2.24 -4.66
CA LEU A 13 -56.72 -3.47 -4.97
C LEU A 13 -57.40 -4.36 -6.02
N SER A 14 -57.20 -4.00 -7.28
CA SER A 14 -56.88 -4.96 -8.34
C SER A 14 -55.71 -4.42 -9.16
N LEU A 15 -54.61 -4.12 -8.47
CA LEU A 15 -53.28 -4.08 -9.08
C LEU A 15 -52.89 -5.53 -9.35
N THR A 16 -53.33 -6.07 -10.48
CA THR A 16 -52.60 -7.17 -11.11
C THR A 16 -51.17 -6.67 -11.32
N PRO A 17 -50.15 -7.34 -10.75
CA PRO A 17 -48.79 -6.88 -10.91
C PRO A 17 -48.45 -7.01 -12.39
N ALA A 18 -48.12 -5.89 -13.03
CA ALA A 18 -47.21 -5.93 -14.17
C ALA A 18 -45.82 -6.32 -13.65
N VAL A 19 -45.71 -7.56 -13.15
CA VAL A 19 -44.45 -8.30 -13.10
C VAL A 19 -44.27 -8.86 -14.51
N PHE A 20 -44.12 -7.95 -15.48
CA PHE A 20 -43.31 -8.26 -16.63
C PHE A 20 -41.88 -8.27 -16.11
N LEU A 21 -41.51 -9.46 -15.64
CA LEU A 21 -40.16 -9.97 -15.63
C LEU A 21 -39.41 -9.30 -16.78
N SER A 22 -38.46 -8.45 -16.45
CA SER A 22 -37.34 -8.19 -17.35
C SER A 22 -36.70 -9.57 -17.58
N ALA A 23 -37.17 -10.29 -18.59
CA ALA A 23 -36.44 -11.38 -19.18
C ALA A 23 -35.13 -10.73 -19.63
N SER A 24 -34.10 -10.82 -18.78
CA SER A 24 -32.79 -10.34 -19.13
C SER A 24 -32.41 -11.10 -20.40
N CYS A 25 -32.21 -10.40 -21.51
CA CYS A 25 -31.43 -10.89 -22.65
C CYS A 25 -29.96 -11.06 -22.26
N ASP A 26 -29.71 -11.65 -21.10
CA ASP A 26 -28.42 -12.04 -20.60
C ASP A 26 -28.18 -13.49 -21.04
N ASN A 27 -27.61 -13.61 -22.24
CA ASN A 27 -27.25 -14.88 -22.88
C ASN A 27 -26.05 -15.56 -22.20
N ARG A 28 -25.47 -14.95 -21.15
CA ARG A 28 -24.39 -15.57 -20.38
C ARG A 28 -24.94 -16.78 -19.63
N ASP A 29 -24.16 -17.87 -19.67
CA ASP A 29 -24.49 -19.11 -18.99
C ASP A 29 -24.30 -18.96 -17.47
N ALA A 30 -25.42 -18.87 -16.74
CA ALA A 30 -25.41 -18.69 -15.30
C ALA A 30 -24.78 -19.88 -14.58
N ASN A 31 -24.91 -21.10 -15.12
CA ASN A 31 -24.28 -22.28 -14.53
C ASN A 31 -22.76 -22.23 -14.68
N LYS A 32 -22.27 -21.93 -15.88
CA LYS A 32 -20.83 -21.74 -16.13
C LYS A 32 -20.21 -20.67 -15.22
N ASN A 33 -20.85 -19.51 -15.11
CA ASN A 33 -20.34 -18.43 -14.25
C ASN A 33 -20.39 -18.82 -12.77
N PHE A 34 -21.44 -19.51 -12.33
CA PHE A 34 -21.54 -20.00 -10.95
C PHE A 34 -20.46 -21.03 -10.59
N VAL A 35 -20.17 -21.96 -11.50
CA VAL A 35 -19.10 -22.97 -11.29
C VAL A 35 -17.74 -22.28 -11.23
N ALA A 36 -17.46 -21.33 -12.12
CA ALA A 36 -16.20 -20.58 -12.09
C ALA A 36 -16.03 -19.79 -10.77
N TYR A 37 -17.12 -19.16 -10.31
CA TYR A 37 -17.18 -18.51 -9.01
C TYR A 37 -16.86 -19.50 -7.88
N LYS A 38 -17.60 -20.60 -7.77
CA LYS A 38 -17.39 -21.63 -6.74
C LYS A 38 -15.94 -22.14 -6.70
N ASN A 39 -15.38 -22.50 -7.85
CA ASN A 39 -14.02 -23.01 -7.94
C ASN A 39 -12.97 -21.99 -7.43
N ALA A 40 -13.19 -20.69 -7.65
CA ALA A 40 -12.29 -19.65 -7.17
C ALA A 40 -12.24 -19.59 -5.62
N PHE A 41 -13.37 -19.82 -4.93
CA PHE A 41 -13.40 -19.88 -3.47
C PHE A 41 -12.83 -21.20 -2.93
N GLU A 42 -13.08 -22.33 -3.60
CA GLU A 42 -12.49 -23.61 -3.22
C GLU A 42 -10.95 -23.56 -3.31
N GLN A 43 -10.39 -22.91 -4.33
CA GLN A 43 -8.95 -22.67 -4.43
C GLN A 43 -8.42 -21.77 -3.29
N ALA A 44 -9.16 -20.72 -2.91
CA ALA A 44 -8.77 -19.88 -1.78
C ALA A 44 -8.72 -20.67 -0.46
N GLN A 45 -9.67 -21.60 -0.26
CA GLN A 45 -9.66 -22.52 0.89
C GLN A 45 -8.47 -23.48 0.85
N GLN A 46 -8.14 -24.04 -0.31
CA GLN A 46 -7.00 -24.94 -0.49
C GLN A 46 -5.69 -24.25 -0.11
N LEU A 47 -5.45 -23.05 -0.65
CA LEU A 47 -4.27 -22.24 -0.33
C LEU A 47 -4.15 -21.97 1.17
N TYR A 48 -5.26 -21.65 1.86
CA TYR A 48 -5.25 -21.46 3.31
C TYR A 48 -4.90 -22.73 4.07
N ASN A 49 -5.46 -23.87 3.67
CA ASN A 49 -5.19 -25.16 4.31
C ASN A 49 -3.72 -25.59 4.19
N GLU A 50 -3.03 -25.21 3.11
CA GLU A 50 -1.61 -25.54 2.89
C GLU A 50 -0.67 -24.87 3.90
N VAL A 51 -1.08 -23.79 4.56
CA VAL A 51 -0.19 -22.97 5.38
C VAL A 51 -0.68 -22.69 6.80
N ARG A 52 -1.86 -23.18 7.18
CA ARG A 52 -2.39 -22.94 8.54
C ARG A 52 -1.59 -23.67 9.63
N ASP A 53 -0.84 -24.70 9.27
CA ASP A 53 -0.15 -25.61 10.19
C ASP A 53 1.33 -25.24 10.41
N ILE A 54 1.73 -24.04 10.00
CA ILE A 54 3.08 -23.53 10.23
C ILE A 54 3.18 -22.94 11.65
N GLU A 55 4.33 -23.13 12.29
CA GLU A 55 4.61 -22.67 13.66
C GLU A 55 4.26 -21.19 13.89
N TYR A 56 3.44 -20.95 14.92
CA TYR A 56 2.99 -19.63 15.34
C TYR A 56 4.15 -18.79 15.89
N VAL A 57 4.35 -17.59 15.32
CA VAL A 57 5.29 -16.60 15.85
C VAL A 57 4.52 -15.62 16.73
N SER A 58 5.02 -15.34 17.95
CA SER A 58 4.41 -14.39 18.89
C SER A 58 4.35 -12.94 18.34
N ASP A 59 3.32 -12.18 18.75
CA ASP A 59 3.05 -10.80 18.31
C ASP A 59 4.27 -9.85 18.39
N SER A 60 5.11 -9.99 19.42
CA SER A 60 6.33 -9.20 19.62
C SER A 60 7.37 -9.37 18.50
N ASN A 61 7.45 -10.55 17.91
CA ASN A 61 8.37 -10.83 16.81
C ASN A 61 7.83 -10.26 15.49
N LEU A 62 6.51 -10.02 15.37
CA LEU A 62 5.89 -9.54 14.13
C LEU A 62 6.26 -8.10 13.83
N ALA A 63 6.28 -7.28 14.88
CA ALA A 63 6.71 -5.90 14.80
C ALA A 63 8.19 -5.82 14.37
N LYS A 64 9.07 -6.60 15.01
CA LYS A 64 10.50 -6.72 14.66
C LYS A 64 10.70 -7.11 13.19
N PHE A 65 9.90 -8.05 12.75
CA PHE A 65 9.93 -8.58 11.40
C PHE A 65 9.48 -7.56 10.35
N SER A 66 8.39 -6.84 10.63
CA SER A 66 7.90 -5.78 9.75
C SER A 66 8.91 -4.64 9.58
N ILE A 67 9.61 -4.25 10.66
CA ILE A 67 10.63 -3.19 10.56
C ILE A 67 11.89 -3.67 9.81
N ILE A 68 12.31 -4.93 9.97
CA ILE A 68 13.45 -5.49 9.23
C ILE A 68 13.17 -5.48 7.72
N ASP A 69 12.00 -5.98 7.32
CA ASP A 69 11.62 -6.05 5.91
C ASP A 69 11.55 -4.66 5.26
N LYS A 70 10.88 -3.71 5.92
CA LYS A 70 10.65 -2.36 5.40
C LYS A 70 11.90 -1.48 5.33
N TYR A 71 12.85 -1.66 6.24
CA TYR A 71 13.96 -0.73 6.42
C TYR A 71 15.32 -1.29 6.04
N LEU A 72 15.53 -2.59 6.18
CA LEU A 72 16.88 -3.16 6.20
C LEU A 72 17.11 -4.09 5.01
N ASN A 73 16.11 -4.89 4.63
CA ASN A 73 16.25 -5.93 3.60
C ASN A 73 16.47 -5.38 2.19
N LEU A 74 15.90 -4.23 1.83
CA LEU A 74 16.05 -3.66 0.49
C LEU A 74 17.52 -3.41 0.13
N ASP A 75 18.31 -2.86 1.06
CA ASP A 75 19.73 -2.60 0.81
C ASP A 75 20.53 -3.91 0.65
N LEU A 76 20.18 -4.96 1.40
CA LEU A 76 20.80 -6.29 1.27
C LEU A 76 20.54 -6.88 -0.12
N TRP A 77 19.31 -6.78 -0.63
CA TRP A 77 18.95 -7.22 -1.98
C TRP A 77 19.65 -6.43 -3.06
N ASN A 78 19.66 -5.10 -2.95
CA ASN A 78 20.32 -4.21 -3.90
C ASN A 78 21.82 -4.53 -4.00
N TYR A 79 22.46 -4.87 -2.89
CA TYR A 79 23.88 -5.23 -2.90
C TYR A 79 24.16 -6.55 -3.63
N LEU A 80 23.32 -7.58 -3.43
CA LEU A 80 23.47 -8.83 -4.18
C LEU A 80 23.29 -8.64 -5.69
N GLN A 81 22.35 -7.78 -6.10
CA GLN A 81 22.19 -7.43 -7.52
C GLN A 81 23.37 -6.62 -8.05
N ALA A 82 23.90 -5.69 -7.25
CA ALA A 82 25.06 -4.90 -7.62
C ALA A 82 26.29 -5.76 -7.89
N LEU A 83 26.51 -6.80 -7.09
CA LEU A 83 27.61 -7.76 -7.31
C LEU A 83 27.49 -8.57 -8.61
N GLN A 84 26.30 -8.72 -9.17
CA GLN A 84 26.05 -9.54 -10.36
C GLN A 84 26.13 -8.76 -11.67
N ASN A 85 25.96 -7.44 -11.61
CA ASN A 85 25.87 -6.60 -12.80
C ASN A 85 27.20 -5.87 -13.05
N GLN A 86 27.77 -6.10 -14.22
CA GLN A 86 29.10 -5.60 -14.61
C GLN A 86 29.14 -4.10 -14.90
N ASN A 87 27.98 -3.41 -14.90
CA ASN A 87 27.89 -1.98 -15.18
C ASN A 87 28.07 -1.09 -13.92
N TYR A 88 28.25 -1.68 -12.75
CA TYR A 88 28.40 -0.93 -11.50
C TYR A 88 29.85 -0.49 -11.27
N GLN A 89 30.04 0.73 -10.79
CA GLN A 89 31.37 1.21 -10.40
C GLN A 89 31.77 0.66 -9.02
N ASP A 90 33.05 0.32 -8.83
CA ASP A 90 33.54 -0.30 -7.59
C ASP A 90 33.30 0.57 -6.34
N ASN A 91 33.41 1.90 -6.47
CA ASN A 91 33.13 2.85 -5.39
C ASN A 91 31.66 2.85 -4.95
N GLU A 92 30.73 2.61 -5.87
CA GLU A 92 29.29 2.55 -5.61
C GLU A 92 28.92 1.26 -4.85
N ILE A 93 29.49 0.13 -5.27
CA ILE A 93 29.35 -1.16 -4.58
C ILE A 93 29.90 -1.04 -3.15
N ASN A 94 31.06 -0.41 -2.98
CA ASN A 94 31.68 -0.20 -1.66
C ASN A 94 30.81 0.64 -0.69
N ASN A 95 30.19 1.72 -1.18
CA ASN A 95 29.29 2.54 -0.37
C ASN A 95 28.05 1.78 0.09
N LEU A 96 27.43 1.02 -0.82
CA LEU A 96 26.30 0.16 -0.48
C LEU A 96 26.72 -0.92 0.54
N GLY A 97 27.95 -1.41 0.43
CA GLY A 97 28.44 -2.43 1.36
C GLY A 97 28.64 -1.96 2.80
N LEU A 98 29.07 -0.72 3.01
CA LEU A 98 29.08 -0.12 4.35
C LEU A 98 27.69 -0.12 5.00
N LYS A 99 26.67 0.25 4.22
CA LYS A 99 25.29 0.32 4.67
C LYS A 99 24.74 -1.08 4.98
N VAL A 100 25.03 -2.06 4.12
CA VAL A 100 24.62 -3.46 4.31
C VAL A 100 25.23 -4.04 5.59
N ASN A 101 26.50 -3.78 5.90
CA ASN A 101 27.10 -4.23 7.17
C ASN A 101 26.36 -3.68 8.39
N LYS A 102 26.05 -2.37 8.39
CA LYS A 102 25.25 -1.75 9.47
C LYS A 102 23.85 -2.36 9.57
N ASN A 103 23.22 -2.63 8.43
CA ASN A 103 21.90 -3.26 8.41
C ASN A 103 21.94 -4.69 8.94
N ILE A 104 22.96 -5.49 8.63
CA ILE A 104 23.14 -6.85 9.17
C ILE A 104 23.29 -6.81 10.69
N GLU A 105 24.13 -5.92 11.21
CA GLU A 105 24.31 -5.74 12.66
C GLU A 105 23.00 -5.34 13.32
N LEU A 106 22.28 -4.38 12.74
CA LEU A 106 21.00 -3.92 13.26
C LEU A 106 19.93 -5.01 13.23
N ILE A 107 19.84 -5.79 12.15
CA ILE A 107 18.95 -6.97 12.06
C ILE A 107 19.23 -7.91 13.23
N ASN A 108 20.50 -8.25 13.47
CA ASN A 108 20.88 -9.12 14.58
C ASN A 108 20.51 -8.52 15.94
N ASN A 109 20.70 -7.21 16.14
CA ASN A 109 20.35 -6.55 17.40
C ASN A 109 18.84 -6.51 17.64
N ILE A 110 18.03 -6.26 16.61
CA ILE A 110 16.56 -6.28 16.68
C ILE A 110 16.07 -7.70 17.01
N LEU A 111 16.61 -8.72 16.34
CA LEU A 111 16.22 -10.11 16.56
C LEU A 111 16.56 -10.59 17.98
N ASN A 112 17.69 -10.15 18.53
CA ASN A 112 18.19 -10.56 19.84
C ASN A 112 17.82 -9.59 20.99
N ASP A 113 16.91 -8.62 20.77
CA ASP A 113 16.48 -7.63 21.78
C ASP A 113 17.60 -6.71 22.34
N ASN A 114 18.73 -6.63 21.63
CA ASN A 114 19.87 -5.79 22.01
C ASN A 114 19.71 -4.32 21.57
N ASP A 115 18.68 -4.00 20.77
CA ASP A 115 18.42 -2.66 20.23
C ASP A 115 17.52 -1.78 21.14
N THR A 116 17.54 -2.01 22.46
CA THR A 116 16.60 -1.38 23.41
C THR A 116 17.18 -0.18 24.19
N ALA A 117 18.45 0.18 23.95
CA ALA A 117 19.11 1.27 24.66
C ALA A 117 18.41 2.63 24.43
N ASP A 118 18.15 3.37 25.52
CA ASP A 118 17.51 4.71 25.53
C ASP A 118 16.12 4.78 24.87
N ILE A 119 15.42 3.63 24.77
CA ILE A 119 14.20 3.55 23.99
C ILE A 119 13.07 4.46 24.49
N GLU A 120 12.90 4.59 25.80
CA GLU A 120 11.82 5.40 26.39
C GLU A 120 11.95 6.89 26.03
N ASN A 121 13.18 7.41 26.08
CA ASN A 121 13.49 8.80 25.74
C ASN A 121 13.28 9.06 24.25
N ILE A 122 13.82 8.19 23.39
CA ILE A 122 13.67 8.30 21.93
C ILE A 122 12.19 8.20 21.55
N GLN A 123 11.46 7.23 22.11
CA GLN A 123 10.04 7.05 21.86
C GLN A 123 9.24 8.30 22.26
N SER A 124 9.50 8.88 23.43
CA SER A 124 8.84 10.11 23.90
C SER A 124 9.07 11.28 22.94
N ARG A 125 10.31 11.48 22.48
CA ARG A 125 10.65 12.52 21.49
C ARG A 125 9.92 12.30 20.16
N VAL A 126 9.92 11.08 19.65
CA VAL A 126 9.28 10.74 18.36
C VAL A 126 7.77 10.91 18.44
N LEU A 127 7.14 10.48 19.54
CA LEU A 127 5.70 10.66 19.75
C LEU A 127 5.31 12.13 19.82
N LYS A 128 6.11 12.96 20.51
CA LYS A 128 5.88 14.41 20.55
C LYS A 128 5.96 15.02 19.14
N LYS A 129 7.00 14.69 18.37
CA LYS A 129 7.16 15.16 16.98
C LYS A 129 5.99 14.72 16.09
N SER A 130 5.56 13.46 16.22
CA SER A 130 4.40 12.94 15.50
C SER A 130 3.14 13.76 15.78
N ALA A 131 2.88 14.11 17.05
CA ALA A 131 1.74 14.93 17.44
C ALA A 131 1.83 16.38 16.97
N ASP A 132 3.03 16.97 16.98
CA ASP A 132 3.25 18.34 16.47
C ASP A 132 3.03 18.39 14.95
N LEU A 133 3.48 17.36 14.23
CA LEU A 133 3.30 17.23 12.79
C LEU A 133 1.83 16.98 12.41
N GLU A 134 1.11 16.14 13.15
CA GLU A 134 -0.33 15.92 12.97
C GLU A 134 -1.11 17.24 13.06
N LYS A 135 -0.84 18.04 14.09
CA LYS A 135 -1.47 19.37 14.26
C LYS A 135 -1.16 20.32 13.11
N LEU A 136 0.09 20.34 12.65
CA LEU A 136 0.49 21.17 11.51
C LEU A 136 -0.27 20.76 10.25
N ILE A 137 -0.37 19.46 9.97
CA ILE A 137 -1.07 18.94 8.80
C ILE A 137 -2.57 19.27 8.89
N ASP A 138 -3.19 19.08 10.05
CA ASP A 138 -4.60 19.40 10.29
C ASP A 138 -4.95 20.86 10.02
N SER A 139 -3.99 21.79 10.14
CA SER A 139 -4.21 23.20 9.81
C SER A 139 -4.56 23.43 8.33
N PHE A 140 -4.10 22.56 7.42
CA PHE A 140 -4.40 22.65 5.99
C PHE A 140 -5.81 22.14 5.63
N ARG A 141 -6.51 21.47 6.56
CA ARG A 141 -7.72 20.68 6.28
C ARG A 141 -8.86 21.50 5.70
N LEU A 142 -9.06 22.72 6.18
CA LEU A 142 -10.18 23.58 5.78
C LEU A 142 -9.84 24.46 4.57
N GLU A 143 -8.62 24.98 4.52
CA GLU A 143 -8.24 26.02 3.55
C GLU A 143 -7.56 25.44 2.30
N GLN A 144 -6.88 24.30 2.44
CA GLN A 144 -6.08 23.68 1.38
C GLN A 144 -6.24 22.16 1.41
N PHE A 145 -7.49 21.68 1.34
CA PHE A 145 -7.81 20.26 1.43
C PHE A 145 -6.93 19.33 0.54
N PRO A 146 -6.56 19.69 -0.70
CA PRO A 146 -5.63 18.88 -1.49
C PRO A 146 -4.25 18.68 -0.85
N LEU A 147 -3.70 19.73 -0.22
CA LEU A 147 -2.41 19.68 0.47
C LEU A 147 -2.52 18.91 1.78
N PHE A 148 -3.60 19.15 2.55
CA PHE A 148 -3.95 18.33 3.71
C PHE A 148 -3.95 16.85 3.33
N PHE A 149 -4.68 16.47 2.29
CA PHE A 149 -4.78 15.08 1.83
C PHE A 149 -3.40 14.48 1.52
N ALA A 150 -2.57 15.19 0.76
CA ALA A 150 -1.25 14.69 0.39
C ALA A 150 -0.32 14.53 1.61
N PHE A 151 -0.25 15.55 2.47
CA PHE A 151 0.60 15.52 3.67
C PHE A 151 0.10 14.51 4.70
N GLU A 152 -1.21 14.40 4.92
CA GLU A 152 -1.82 13.39 5.78
C GLU A 152 -1.39 11.98 5.34
N HIS A 153 -1.38 11.73 4.03
CA HIS A 153 -1.00 10.42 3.52
C HIS A 153 0.49 10.08 3.73
N LEU A 154 1.38 11.06 3.59
CA LEU A 154 2.82 10.91 3.91
C LEU A 154 3.06 10.73 5.41
N TYR A 155 2.34 11.50 6.23
CA TYR A 155 2.41 11.42 7.68
C TYR A 155 1.98 10.06 8.22
N LYS A 156 0.79 9.59 7.83
CA LYS A 156 0.27 8.29 8.27
C LYS A 156 1.16 7.12 7.85
N HIS A 157 1.86 7.23 6.72
CA HIS A 157 2.86 6.23 6.33
C HIS A 157 4.00 6.13 7.37
N HIS A 158 4.52 7.27 7.83
CA HIS A 158 5.53 7.32 8.89
C HIS A 158 4.97 6.96 10.27
N GLN A 159 3.71 7.28 10.56
CA GLN A 159 3.02 6.90 11.80
C GLN A 159 2.86 5.38 11.93
N GLN A 160 2.44 4.67 10.89
CA GLN A 160 2.35 3.20 10.93
C GLN A 160 3.71 2.56 11.21
N ARG A 161 4.79 3.15 10.67
CA ARG A 161 6.16 2.72 10.93
C ARG A 161 6.57 2.97 12.39
N LEU A 162 6.15 4.09 12.99
CA LEU A 162 6.32 4.38 14.41
C LEU A 162 5.68 3.29 15.28
N ASP A 163 4.42 2.95 15.01
CA ASP A 163 3.70 1.94 15.78
C ASP A 163 4.44 0.59 15.77
N HIS A 164 4.92 0.17 14.59
CA HIS A 164 5.70 -1.07 14.46
C HIS A 164 7.04 -0.98 15.19
N ALA A 165 7.75 0.15 15.10
CA ALA A 165 9.04 0.32 15.78
C ALA A 165 8.91 0.32 17.30
N THR A 166 7.85 0.95 17.83
CA THR A 166 7.51 0.93 19.26
C THR A 166 7.19 -0.49 19.73
N GLN A 167 6.36 -1.24 19.00
CA GLN A 167 6.04 -2.63 19.34
C GLN A 167 7.27 -3.54 19.29
N ALA A 168 8.16 -3.31 18.31
CA ALA A 168 9.42 -4.05 18.15
C ALA A 168 10.47 -3.70 19.20
N LYS A 169 10.26 -2.62 19.97
CA LYS A 169 11.22 -2.06 20.92
C LYS A 169 12.59 -1.77 20.29
N SER A 170 12.60 -1.22 19.07
CA SER A 170 13.84 -0.89 18.35
C SER A 170 14.19 0.59 18.43
N SER A 171 15.19 0.94 19.23
CA SER A 171 15.64 2.33 19.40
C SER A 171 16.30 2.88 18.14
N SER A 172 17.01 2.06 17.38
CA SER A 172 17.66 2.47 16.13
C SER A 172 16.65 2.79 15.03
N ILE A 173 15.59 1.98 14.88
CA ILE A 173 14.52 2.28 13.93
C ILE A 173 13.72 3.52 14.37
N LEU A 174 13.48 3.71 15.68
CA LEU A 174 12.84 4.93 16.17
C LEU A 174 13.64 6.19 15.82
N LYS A 175 14.98 6.16 15.88
CA LYS A 175 15.83 7.29 15.43
C LYS A 175 15.70 7.57 13.93
N ILE A 176 15.61 6.52 13.11
CA ILE A 176 15.37 6.68 11.66
C ILE A 176 14.01 7.34 11.41
N ILE A 177 12.97 6.90 12.13
CA ILE A 177 11.63 7.48 12.03
C ILE A 177 11.61 8.92 12.54
N GLU A 178 12.36 9.23 13.60
CA GLU A 178 12.54 10.60 14.07
C GLU A 178 13.03 11.52 12.96
N ASN A 179 14.09 11.10 12.26
CA ASN A 179 14.65 11.84 11.13
C ASN A 179 13.64 11.99 9.98
N HIS A 180 12.80 10.98 9.74
CA HIS A 180 11.72 11.08 8.74
C HIS A 180 10.68 12.13 9.13
N PHE A 181 10.28 12.20 10.39
CA PHE A 181 9.37 13.24 10.86
C PHE A 181 10.02 14.63 10.82
N ASP A 182 11.31 14.74 11.14
CA ASP A 182 12.04 16.01 11.04
C ASP A 182 12.11 16.50 9.60
N ASN A 183 12.43 15.61 8.67
CA ASN A 183 12.44 15.94 7.25
C ASN A 183 11.05 16.37 6.75
N LEU A 184 9.99 15.67 7.15
CA LEU A 184 8.63 16.02 6.74
C LEU A 184 8.18 17.35 7.37
N LEU A 185 8.50 17.59 8.64
CA LEU A 185 8.23 18.86 9.31
C LEU A 185 8.95 20.03 8.62
N ASN A 186 10.24 19.87 8.33
CA ASN A 186 11.03 20.89 7.64
C ASN A 186 10.51 21.13 6.22
N PHE A 187 10.17 20.07 5.49
CA PHE A 187 9.58 20.18 4.16
C PHE A 187 8.25 20.96 4.17
N ILE A 188 7.35 20.65 5.10
CA ILE A 188 6.05 21.35 5.21
C ILE A 188 6.26 22.78 5.71
N SER A 189 7.27 23.05 6.52
CA SER A 189 7.49 24.39 7.10
C SER A 189 8.42 25.29 6.28
N ASP A 190 9.02 24.78 5.19
CA ASP A 190 9.95 25.54 4.36
C ASP A 190 9.22 26.65 3.59
N GLU A 191 9.66 27.90 3.80
CA GLU A 191 9.02 29.09 3.25
C GLU A 191 9.01 29.08 1.70
N GLN A 192 10.09 28.66 1.05
CA GLN A 192 10.17 28.65 -0.40
C GLN A 192 9.26 27.58 -0.99
N ILE A 193 9.20 26.42 -0.34
CA ILE A 193 8.27 25.35 -0.70
C ILE A 193 6.83 25.84 -0.55
N GLN A 194 6.48 26.44 0.59
CA GLN A 194 5.13 26.96 0.82
C GLN A 194 4.73 28.06 -0.17
N LEU A 195 5.64 28.98 -0.51
CA LEU A 195 5.39 29.98 -1.55
C LEU A 195 5.08 29.35 -2.91
N LYS A 196 5.85 28.32 -3.31
CA LYS A 196 5.63 27.61 -4.57
C LYS A 196 4.31 26.83 -4.56
N LEU A 197 4.01 26.11 -3.47
CA LEU A 197 2.76 25.39 -3.31
C LEU A 197 1.56 26.35 -3.36
N ASN A 198 1.60 27.44 -2.60
CA ASN A 198 0.54 28.45 -2.62
C ASN A 198 0.31 29.04 -4.02
N SER A 199 1.38 29.32 -4.78
CA SER A 199 1.28 29.80 -6.15
C SER A 199 0.57 28.79 -7.07
N ILE A 200 0.91 27.51 -6.99
CA ILE A 200 0.31 26.45 -7.81
C ILE A 200 -1.15 26.21 -7.42
N TYR A 201 -1.44 26.05 -6.13
CA TYR A 201 -2.75 25.65 -5.65
C TYR A 201 -3.79 26.78 -5.70
N ASN A 202 -3.36 28.06 -5.73
CA ASN A 202 -4.25 29.21 -5.96
C ASN A 202 -4.43 29.56 -7.45
N SER A 203 -3.71 28.89 -8.36
CA SER A 203 -3.80 29.16 -9.80
C SER A 203 -5.04 28.54 -10.43
N LYS A 204 -5.67 29.27 -11.36
CA LYS A 204 -6.74 28.72 -12.23
C LYS A 204 -6.25 27.58 -13.13
N GLN A 205 -4.95 27.47 -13.33
CA GLN A 205 -4.30 26.43 -14.14
C GLN A 205 -3.59 25.36 -13.29
N LYS A 206 -3.95 25.23 -12.01
CA LYS A 206 -3.34 24.30 -11.03
C LYS A 206 -2.89 22.97 -11.64
N TYR A 207 -3.80 22.19 -12.24
CA TYR A 207 -3.47 20.85 -12.74
C TYR A 207 -2.52 20.83 -13.95
N SER A 208 -2.53 21.89 -14.78
CA SER A 208 -1.52 22.04 -15.83
C SER A 208 -0.15 22.29 -15.23
N LEU A 209 -0.06 23.17 -14.23
CA LEU A 209 1.18 23.49 -13.52
C LEU A 209 1.71 22.28 -12.74
N LEU A 210 0.85 21.53 -12.06
CA LEU A 210 1.23 20.31 -11.35
C LEU A 210 1.85 19.27 -12.29
N ASN A 211 1.25 19.05 -13.46
CA ASN A 211 1.80 18.11 -14.44
C ASN A 211 3.14 18.58 -15.01
N GLN A 212 3.28 19.87 -15.31
CA GLN A 212 4.55 20.45 -15.78
C GLN A 212 5.65 20.29 -14.73
N GLU A 213 5.37 20.67 -13.49
CA GLU A 213 6.32 20.56 -12.38
C GLU A 213 6.64 19.11 -12.04
N PHE A 214 5.67 18.20 -12.09
CA PHE A 214 5.92 16.78 -11.91
C PHE A 214 6.87 16.23 -12.99
N ASN A 215 6.72 16.61 -14.25
CA ASN A 215 7.63 16.19 -15.32
C ASN A 215 9.05 16.73 -15.09
N LEU A 216 9.19 18.00 -14.68
CA LEU A 216 10.48 18.60 -14.34
C LEU A 216 11.14 17.90 -13.14
N LEU A 217 10.35 17.61 -12.10
CA LEU A 217 10.81 16.82 -10.96
C LEU A 217 11.21 15.41 -11.39
N SER A 218 10.45 14.79 -12.29
CA SER A 218 10.74 13.44 -12.78
C SER A 218 12.12 13.34 -13.41
N GLU A 219 12.48 14.28 -14.29
CA GLU A 219 13.80 14.31 -14.93
C GLU A 219 14.92 14.48 -13.90
N LYS A 220 14.73 15.38 -12.93
CA LYS A 220 15.70 15.62 -11.85
C LYS A 220 15.86 14.41 -10.94
N LEU A 221 14.75 13.77 -10.56
CA LEU A 221 14.71 12.62 -9.68
C LEU A 221 15.32 11.39 -10.36
N ASP A 222 15.13 11.20 -11.67
CA ASP A 222 15.81 10.14 -12.42
C ASP A 222 17.33 10.30 -12.37
N GLN A 223 17.84 11.52 -12.59
CA GLN A 223 19.28 11.81 -12.49
C GLN A 223 19.81 11.60 -11.06
N LYS A 224 19.08 12.11 -10.06
CA LYS A 224 19.44 11.95 -8.65
C LYS A 224 19.40 10.51 -8.20
N SER A 225 18.48 9.70 -8.73
CA SER A 225 18.32 8.29 -8.35
C SER A 225 19.50 7.45 -8.79
N GLN A 226 20.08 7.74 -9.96
CA GLN A 226 21.32 7.10 -10.41
C GLN A 226 22.47 7.33 -9.42
N ILE A 227 22.57 8.54 -8.86
CA ILE A 227 23.60 8.93 -7.89
C ILE A 227 23.28 8.39 -6.49
N ASN A 228 22.00 8.42 -6.09
CA ASN A 228 21.56 8.18 -4.71
C ASN A 228 21.14 6.74 -4.40
N GLN A 229 21.02 5.84 -5.38
CA GLN A 229 20.58 4.46 -5.14
C GLN A 229 21.41 3.72 -4.07
N TYR A 230 22.64 4.16 -3.84
CA TYR A 230 23.60 3.57 -2.90
C TYR A 230 23.55 4.18 -1.48
N ILE A 231 22.88 5.31 -1.30
CA ILE A 231 22.74 6.01 -0.01
C ILE A 231 21.27 5.92 0.45
N ASN A 232 20.36 6.20 -0.48
CA ASN A 232 18.93 6.39 -0.27
C ASN A 232 18.09 5.38 -1.07
N GLY A 233 18.51 4.11 -1.11
CA GLY A 233 17.85 3.04 -1.89
C GLY A 233 16.33 2.95 -1.70
N VAL A 234 15.83 3.14 -0.48
CA VAL A 234 14.38 3.19 -0.18
C VAL A 234 13.68 4.34 -0.90
N TYR A 235 14.28 5.54 -0.95
CA TYR A 235 13.70 6.69 -1.63
C TYR A 235 13.78 6.56 -3.16
N VAL A 236 14.82 5.92 -3.69
CA VAL A 236 14.92 5.59 -5.12
C VAL A 236 13.86 4.57 -5.51
N ASP A 237 13.65 3.54 -4.70
CA ASP A 237 12.58 2.57 -4.93
C ASP A 237 11.20 3.24 -4.87
N ASN A 238 10.96 4.09 -3.86
CA ASN A 238 9.74 4.90 -3.79
C ASN A 238 9.53 5.77 -5.03
N TRP A 239 10.59 6.40 -5.55
CA TRP A 239 10.54 7.19 -6.79
C TRP A 239 10.17 6.32 -8.00
N ASN A 240 10.84 5.19 -8.20
CA ASN A 240 10.57 4.28 -9.32
C ASN A 240 9.13 3.76 -9.30
N GLN A 241 8.63 3.42 -8.12
CA GLN A 241 7.25 2.99 -7.95
C GLN A 241 6.25 4.14 -8.21
N LEU A 242 6.52 5.35 -7.71
CA LEU A 242 5.69 6.53 -7.94
C LEU A 242 5.62 6.90 -9.42
N LYS A 243 6.74 6.91 -10.13
CA LYS A 243 6.83 7.20 -11.56
C LYS A 243 6.00 6.21 -12.39
N THR A 244 6.12 4.92 -12.08
CA THR A 244 5.33 3.86 -12.73
C THR A 244 3.82 4.04 -12.46
N ASP A 245 3.46 4.43 -11.24
CA ASP A 245 2.07 4.71 -10.86
C ASP A 245 1.49 5.93 -11.58
N ALA A 246 2.24 7.03 -11.61
CA ALA A 246 1.86 8.26 -12.28
C ALA A 246 1.57 8.03 -13.76
N ALA A 247 2.42 7.25 -14.45
CA ALA A 247 2.20 6.87 -15.85
C ALA A 247 0.92 6.01 -16.03
N LYS A 248 0.56 5.18 -15.06
CA LYS A 248 -0.61 4.28 -15.13
C LYS A 248 -1.91 5.00 -14.79
N PHE A 249 -1.92 5.88 -13.80
CA PHE A 249 -3.15 6.38 -13.17
C PHE A 249 -3.43 7.88 -13.37
N ASN A 250 -2.45 8.71 -13.74
CA ASN A 250 -2.72 10.13 -14.02
C ASN A 250 -3.72 10.31 -15.19
N ASP A 251 -3.79 9.33 -16.09
CA ASP A 251 -4.69 9.33 -17.25
C ASP A 251 -6.01 8.57 -17.03
N GLN A 252 -6.15 7.79 -15.96
CA GLN A 252 -7.35 6.97 -15.73
C GLN A 252 -8.50 7.76 -15.10
N VAL A 253 -9.69 7.62 -15.70
CA VAL A 253 -10.89 8.47 -15.48
C VAL A 253 -11.84 7.88 -14.44
N PHE A 254 -11.44 6.85 -13.67
CA PHE A 254 -12.35 6.20 -12.74
C PHE A 254 -12.63 7.12 -11.53
N LEU A 255 -13.70 7.92 -11.69
CA LEU A 255 -14.20 8.98 -10.80
C LEU A 255 -13.30 10.23 -10.80
N ALA A 256 -13.78 11.32 -11.40
CA ALA A 256 -13.05 12.59 -11.53
C ALA A 256 -12.39 13.06 -10.21
N ASN A 257 -13.03 12.84 -9.06
CA ASN A 257 -12.50 13.21 -7.74
C ASN A 257 -11.30 12.36 -7.28
N GLN A 258 -11.15 11.11 -7.73
CA GLN A 258 -9.99 10.27 -7.38
C GLN A 258 -8.77 10.64 -8.24
N LYS A 259 -8.97 10.95 -9.52
CA LYS A 259 -7.92 11.40 -10.42
C LYS A 259 -7.17 12.62 -9.86
N TYR A 260 -7.90 13.62 -9.37
CA TYR A 260 -7.28 14.82 -8.82
C TYR A 260 -6.49 14.57 -7.54
N LYS A 261 -6.98 13.70 -6.65
CA LYS A 261 -6.26 13.27 -5.45
C LYS A 261 -4.94 12.56 -5.79
N ILE A 262 -4.94 11.72 -6.82
CA ILE A 262 -3.74 11.02 -7.30
C ILE A 262 -2.71 12.03 -7.83
N ILE A 263 -3.13 12.97 -8.68
CA ILE A 263 -2.24 14.00 -9.23
C ILE A 263 -1.65 14.87 -8.10
N ASP A 264 -2.50 15.34 -7.18
CA ASP A 264 -2.09 16.18 -6.04
C ASP A 264 -1.08 15.43 -5.16
N PHE A 265 -1.37 14.17 -4.79
CA PHE A 265 -0.46 13.34 -4.00
C PHE A 265 0.85 13.06 -4.75
N ASN A 266 0.81 12.66 -6.03
CA ASN A 266 1.99 12.28 -6.79
C ASN A 266 2.96 13.46 -6.91
N PHE A 267 2.45 14.66 -7.16
CA PHE A 267 3.27 15.87 -7.18
C PHE A 267 3.91 16.16 -5.82
N ILE A 268 3.13 16.19 -4.75
CA ILE A 268 3.66 16.50 -3.41
C ILE A 268 4.69 15.48 -2.97
N PHE A 269 4.46 14.19 -3.27
CA PHE A 269 5.42 13.17 -2.91
C PHE A 269 6.70 13.24 -3.75
N ALA A 270 6.62 13.52 -5.06
CA ALA A 270 7.81 13.77 -5.87
C ALA A 270 8.61 14.98 -5.37
N TYR A 271 7.91 16.05 -4.94
CA TYR A 271 8.59 17.24 -4.41
C TYR A 271 9.25 16.98 -3.06
N TYR A 272 8.60 16.17 -2.19
CA TYR A 272 9.21 15.69 -0.96
C TYR A 272 10.45 14.83 -1.23
N LEU A 273 10.40 13.91 -2.20
CA LEU A 273 11.56 13.10 -2.58
C LEU A 273 12.71 13.97 -3.11
N ASP A 274 12.42 15.01 -3.89
CA ASP A 274 13.45 15.95 -4.37
C ASP A 274 14.13 16.67 -3.20
N TYR A 275 13.34 17.12 -2.21
CA TYR A 275 13.82 17.71 -0.97
C TYR A 275 14.74 16.75 -0.20
N ILE A 276 14.32 15.49 0.00
CA ILE A 276 15.11 14.46 0.69
C ILE A 276 16.44 14.18 -0.04
N PHE A 277 16.42 14.09 -1.37
CA PHE A 277 17.65 13.85 -2.12
C PHE A 277 18.64 15.02 -2.03
N ASN A 278 18.18 16.24 -1.79
CA ASN A 278 19.04 17.41 -1.60
C ASN A 278 19.60 17.54 -0.17
N SER A 279 18.94 16.94 0.83
CA SER A 279 19.33 17.10 2.24
C SER A 279 20.33 16.07 2.75
N ASN A 280 20.59 14.99 2.00
CA ASN A 280 21.47 13.91 2.44
C ASN A 280 22.94 14.14 2.05
N SER A 281 23.84 13.92 3.02
CA SER A 281 25.29 13.98 2.83
C SER A 281 25.83 12.72 2.14
N HIS A 282 26.80 12.89 1.23
CA HIS A 282 27.54 11.78 0.63
C HIS A 282 28.32 10.99 1.69
N LEU A 283 28.23 9.67 1.63
CA LEU A 283 29.09 8.79 2.43
C LEU A 283 30.49 8.76 1.82
N SER A 284 31.52 8.87 2.67
CA SER A 284 32.89 8.67 2.25
C SER A 284 33.14 7.20 1.89
N PRO A 285 33.76 6.90 0.75
CA PRO A 285 34.06 5.53 0.36
C PRO A 285 35.01 4.87 1.36
N SER A 286 34.70 3.63 1.73
CA SER A 286 35.60 2.76 2.49
C SER A 286 35.71 1.42 1.79
N ASN A 287 36.91 0.83 1.82
CA ASN A 287 37.13 -0.48 1.24
C ASN A 287 36.67 -1.56 2.24
N ASN A 288 35.40 -1.96 2.15
CA ASN A 288 34.83 -3.01 3.00
C ASN A 288 34.24 -4.09 2.12
N GLN A 289 35.01 -5.15 1.92
CA GLN A 289 34.51 -6.37 1.29
C GLN A 289 33.59 -7.08 2.29
N ILE A 290 32.31 -7.21 1.94
CA ILE A 290 31.34 -7.91 2.78
C ILE A 290 31.36 -9.40 2.47
N ASP A 291 31.25 -10.20 3.52
CA ASP A 291 30.94 -11.61 3.41
C ASP A 291 29.51 -11.83 2.87
N VAL A 292 29.42 -12.23 1.60
CA VAL A 292 28.16 -12.52 0.90
C VAL A 292 27.35 -13.59 1.63
N ASP A 293 27.99 -14.52 2.34
CA ASP A 293 27.28 -15.56 3.06
C ASP A 293 26.59 -15.01 4.31
N LYS A 294 27.13 -13.96 4.95
CA LYS A 294 26.40 -13.23 6.02
C LYS A 294 25.17 -12.50 5.49
N ILE A 295 25.24 -11.95 4.28
CA ILE A 295 24.06 -11.34 3.62
C ILE A 295 23.00 -12.41 3.38
N LYS A 296 23.38 -13.54 2.78
CA LYS A 296 22.47 -14.67 2.53
C LYS A 296 21.88 -15.21 3.83
N GLN A 297 22.66 -15.37 4.89
CA GLN A 297 22.18 -15.81 6.21
C GLN A 297 21.17 -14.81 6.80
N SER A 298 21.44 -13.50 6.70
CA SER A 298 20.52 -12.45 7.18
C SER A 298 19.21 -12.43 6.39
N LEU A 299 19.29 -12.60 5.07
CA LEU A 299 18.12 -12.76 4.20
C LEU A 299 17.37 -14.08 4.50
N GLN A 300 18.09 -15.15 4.86
CA GLN A 300 17.47 -16.42 5.26
C GLN A 300 16.70 -16.32 6.57
N LEU A 301 17.23 -15.60 7.56
CA LEU A 301 16.48 -15.26 8.77
C LEU A 301 15.21 -14.48 8.41
N SER A 302 15.30 -13.59 7.41
CA SER A 302 14.15 -12.87 6.85
C SER A 302 13.17 -13.72 6.03
N TYR A 303 13.52 -14.93 5.58
CA TYR A 303 12.53 -15.80 4.93
C TYR A 303 11.51 -16.38 5.90
N LYS A 304 11.94 -16.73 7.12
CA LYS A 304 11.02 -17.14 8.19
C LYS A 304 10.00 -16.02 8.49
N ILE A 305 10.45 -14.77 8.39
CA ILE A 305 9.64 -13.56 8.53
C ILE A 305 8.59 -13.44 7.40
N ASN A 306 9.02 -13.58 6.14
CA ASN A 306 8.12 -13.51 4.99
C ASN A 306 7.06 -14.61 5.02
N TYR A 307 7.41 -15.78 5.53
CA TYR A 307 6.50 -16.91 5.68
C TYR A 307 5.40 -16.63 6.71
N PHE A 308 5.74 -15.95 7.80
CA PHE A 308 4.76 -15.49 8.79
C PHE A 308 3.85 -14.39 8.21
N TYR A 309 4.42 -13.38 7.54
CA TYR A 309 3.63 -12.33 6.88
C TYR A 309 2.66 -12.94 5.86
N TYR A 310 3.14 -13.85 5.02
CA TYR A 310 2.34 -14.62 4.06
C TYR A 310 1.12 -15.28 4.72
N GLN A 311 1.31 -16.00 5.83
CA GLN A 311 0.21 -16.65 6.56
C GLN A 311 -0.82 -15.65 7.07
N ASN A 312 -0.38 -14.53 7.63
CA ASN A 312 -1.29 -13.50 8.16
C ASN A 312 -2.13 -12.88 7.05
N VAL A 313 -1.49 -12.51 5.95
CA VAL A 313 -2.16 -11.92 4.79
C VAL A 313 -3.14 -12.93 4.19
N LEU A 314 -2.73 -14.20 4.06
CA LEU A 314 -3.58 -15.27 3.56
C LEU A 314 -4.74 -15.60 4.50
N THR A 315 -4.53 -15.53 5.82
CA THR A 315 -5.59 -15.71 6.83
C THR A 315 -6.64 -14.61 6.73
N ARG A 316 -6.22 -13.34 6.59
CA ARG A 316 -7.13 -12.22 6.38
C ARG A 316 -7.90 -12.36 5.05
N TYR A 317 -7.21 -12.75 3.98
CA TYR A 317 -7.83 -13.06 2.69
C TYR A 317 -8.84 -14.23 2.80
N HIS A 318 -8.53 -15.27 3.56
CA HIS A 318 -9.43 -16.39 3.77
C HIS A 318 -10.68 -15.99 4.55
N LYS A 319 -10.55 -15.21 5.63
CA LYS A 319 -11.70 -14.64 6.36
C LYS A 319 -12.59 -13.82 5.43
N PHE A 320 -11.98 -12.97 4.60
CA PHE A 320 -12.68 -12.15 3.62
C PHE A 320 -13.42 -12.98 2.57
N THR A 321 -12.74 -13.91 1.92
CA THR A 321 -13.36 -14.79 0.91
C THR A 321 -14.46 -15.65 1.51
N SER A 322 -14.31 -16.10 2.76
CA SER A 322 -15.37 -16.80 3.48
C SER A 322 -16.59 -15.93 3.74
N CYS A 323 -16.39 -14.66 4.14
CA CYS A 323 -17.48 -13.69 4.24
C CYS A 323 -18.19 -13.51 2.89
N LEU A 324 -17.45 -13.24 1.81
CA LEU A 324 -18.02 -13.05 0.48
C LEU A 324 -18.79 -14.29 -0.01
N TRP A 325 -18.29 -15.49 0.25
CA TRP A 325 -19.00 -16.73 -0.04
C TRP A 325 -20.30 -16.84 0.76
N LYS A 326 -20.28 -16.45 2.03
CA LYS A 326 -21.45 -16.49 2.92
C LYS A 326 -22.58 -15.60 2.41
N ILE A 327 -22.28 -14.37 2.00
CA ILE A 327 -23.27 -13.39 1.52
C ILE A 327 -23.55 -13.48 0.01
N GLY A 328 -22.71 -14.23 -0.72
CA GLY A 328 -22.83 -14.43 -2.17
C GLY A 328 -23.99 -15.34 -2.59
N PRO A 329 -24.31 -15.38 -3.89
CA PRO A 329 -25.39 -16.19 -4.44
C PRO A 329 -25.16 -17.69 -4.19
N LYS A 330 -26.23 -18.43 -3.89
CA LYS A 330 -26.17 -19.87 -3.52
C LYS A 330 -26.48 -20.82 -4.68
N GLY A 331 -26.50 -20.32 -5.91
CA GLY A 331 -26.75 -21.14 -7.10
C GLY A 331 -27.02 -20.31 -8.36
N PRO A 332 -26.94 -20.93 -9.55
CA PRO A 332 -27.14 -20.26 -10.84
C PRO A 332 -28.52 -19.60 -10.99
N GLN A 333 -29.54 -20.18 -10.35
CA GLN A 333 -30.92 -19.68 -10.35
C GLN A 333 -31.06 -18.28 -9.72
N PHE A 334 -30.16 -17.89 -8.83
CA PHE A 334 -30.16 -16.56 -8.20
C PHE A 334 -29.44 -15.51 -9.05
N LEU A 335 -28.63 -15.92 -10.02
CA LEU A 335 -27.75 -14.99 -10.75
C LEU A 335 -28.49 -14.09 -11.73
N LYS A 336 -29.42 -14.68 -12.50
CA LYS A 336 -30.24 -13.93 -13.47
C LYS A 336 -31.35 -13.14 -12.78
N LYS A 337 -31.99 -13.75 -11.77
CA LYS A 337 -33.14 -13.17 -11.04
C LYS A 337 -32.82 -11.85 -10.33
N TYR A 338 -31.57 -11.68 -9.87
CA TYR A 338 -31.15 -10.51 -9.10
C TYR A 338 -30.01 -9.73 -9.78
N SER A 339 -29.78 -9.97 -11.08
CA SER A 339 -28.74 -9.30 -11.86
C SER A 339 -27.33 -9.38 -11.25
N PHE A 340 -26.99 -10.52 -10.63
CA PHE A 340 -25.67 -10.74 -10.01
C PHE A 340 -24.59 -11.19 -11.01
N LEU A 341 -24.92 -11.49 -12.27
CA LEU A 341 -23.96 -12.05 -13.25
C LEU A 341 -22.71 -11.18 -13.47
N GLY A 342 -22.85 -9.86 -13.58
CA GLY A 342 -21.69 -8.96 -13.70
C GLY A 342 -20.80 -9.00 -12.45
N ARG A 343 -21.43 -8.93 -11.27
CA ARG A 343 -20.75 -8.94 -9.96
C ARG A 343 -20.01 -10.24 -9.71
N LEU A 344 -20.62 -11.36 -10.10
CA LEU A 344 -20.03 -12.69 -9.95
C LEU A 344 -18.76 -12.83 -10.79
N ASN A 345 -18.77 -12.30 -12.01
CA ASN A 345 -17.60 -12.32 -12.89
C ASN A 345 -16.47 -11.45 -12.32
N ASP A 346 -16.78 -10.29 -11.76
CA ASP A 346 -15.78 -9.42 -11.12
C ASP A 346 -15.18 -10.09 -9.87
N TYR A 347 -16.00 -10.68 -9.00
CA TYR A 347 -15.52 -11.46 -7.85
C TYR A 347 -14.64 -12.62 -8.29
N THR A 348 -15.10 -13.41 -9.27
CA THR A 348 -14.36 -14.57 -9.77
C THR A 348 -13.01 -14.16 -10.35
N LYS A 349 -12.97 -13.08 -11.15
CA LYS A 349 -11.74 -12.57 -11.74
C LYS A 349 -10.75 -12.11 -10.67
N ASN A 350 -11.22 -11.35 -9.68
CA ASN A 350 -10.36 -10.79 -8.64
C ASN A 350 -9.84 -11.87 -7.69
N ILE A 351 -10.70 -12.79 -7.25
CA ILE A 351 -10.28 -13.94 -6.41
C ILE A 351 -9.29 -14.82 -7.15
N ASN A 352 -9.52 -15.13 -8.44
CA ASN A 352 -8.57 -15.91 -9.23
C ASN A 352 -7.22 -15.19 -9.40
N LYS A 353 -7.24 -13.87 -9.56
CA LYS A 353 -6.00 -13.07 -9.59
C LYS A 353 -5.27 -13.16 -8.26
N SER A 354 -5.97 -13.01 -7.14
CA SER A 354 -5.38 -13.12 -5.81
C SER A 354 -4.84 -14.51 -5.51
N ASN A 355 -5.57 -15.57 -5.86
CA ASN A 355 -5.11 -16.95 -5.72
C ASN A 355 -3.79 -17.19 -6.47
N LYS A 356 -3.64 -16.64 -7.69
CA LYS A 356 -2.39 -16.75 -8.47
C LYS A 356 -1.21 -16.05 -7.78
N ILE A 357 -1.44 -14.87 -7.20
CA ILE A 357 -0.41 -14.14 -6.46
C ILE A 357 0.03 -14.95 -5.24
N PHE A 358 -0.91 -15.45 -4.43
CA PHE A 358 -0.57 -16.29 -3.27
C PHE A 358 0.15 -17.59 -3.66
N ALA A 359 -0.25 -18.24 -4.75
CA ALA A 359 0.46 -19.42 -5.24
C ALA A 359 1.91 -19.11 -5.66
N GLN A 360 2.14 -17.96 -6.30
CA GLN A 360 3.50 -17.50 -6.65
C GLN A 360 4.33 -17.18 -5.41
N TRP A 361 3.71 -16.55 -4.40
CA TRP A 361 4.36 -16.30 -3.11
C TRP A 361 4.77 -17.61 -2.43
N ASN A 362 3.88 -18.60 -2.37
CA ASN A 362 4.20 -19.92 -1.81
C ASN A 362 5.39 -20.57 -2.53
N LEU A 363 5.42 -20.52 -3.87
CA LEU A 363 6.56 -21.02 -4.66
C LEU A 363 7.86 -20.28 -4.33
N LYS A 364 7.83 -18.95 -4.20
CA LYS A 364 9.01 -18.15 -3.84
C LYS A 364 9.50 -18.49 -2.44
N LEU A 365 8.61 -18.59 -1.48
CA LEU A 365 8.92 -18.94 -0.09
C LEU A 365 9.58 -20.32 0.00
N ASN A 366 9.02 -21.33 -0.70
CA ASN A 366 9.60 -22.68 -0.77
C ASN A 366 10.99 -22.72 -1.42
N ASN A 367 11.29 -21.74 -2.28
CA ASN A 367 12.59 -21.60 -2.94
C ASN A 367 13.54 -20.63 -2.22
N ASN A 368 13.19 -20.15 -1.00
CA ASN A 368 13.95 -19.12 -0.29
C ASN A 368 14.22 -17.89 -1.18
N GLN A 369 13.16 -17.37 -1.81
CA GLN A 369 13.17 -16.16 -2.62
C GLN A 369 12.31 -15.08 -1.96
N ALA A 370 12.69 -13.81 -2.09
CA ALA A 370 11.91 -12.72 -1.53
C ALA A 370 10.62 -12.47 -2.33
N ILE A 371 9.58 -12.12 -1.59
CA ILE A 371 8.39 -11.46 -2.14
C ILE A 371 8.76 -9.98 -2.27
N THR A 372 8.78 -9.48 -3.50
CA THR A 372 9.09 -8.08 -3.81
C THR A 372 7.82 -7.29 -4.08
N TYR A 373 7.91 -5.96 -4.18
CA TYR A 373 6.75 -5.12 -4.48
C TYR A 373 6.09 -5.44 -5.83
N THR A 374 6.84 -5.98 -6.80
CA THR A 374 6.30 -6.43 -8.10
C THR A 374 5.54 -7.75 -8.00
N ASP A 375 5.74 -8.49 -6.93
CA ASP A 375 5.06 -9.77 -6.67
C ASP A 375 3.76 -9.58 -5.89
N ASP A 376 3.56 -8.42 -5.27
CA ASP A 376 2.42 -8.15 -4.39
C ASP A 376 1.25 -7.50 -5.13
N PHE A 377 0.11 -7.43 -4.45
CA PHE A 377 -1.11 -6.70 -4.79
C PHE A 377 -0.89 -5.19 -5.03
N ARG A 378 0.27 -4.66 -4.64
CA ARG A 378 0.58 -3.22 -4.64
C ARG A 378 0.60 -2.60 -6.04
N VAL A 379 1.05 -3.33 -7.07
CA VAL A 379 1.25 -2.80 -8.43
C VAL A 379 -0.03 -2.29 -9.12
N ASP A 380 -1.20 -2.68 -8.59
CA ASP A 380 -2.51 -2.31 -9.13
C ASP A 380 -3.25 -1.22 -8.36
N LEU A 381 -2.64 -0.70 -7.30
CA LEU A 381 -3.21 0.40 -6.53
C LEU A 381 -2.52 1.72 -6.88
N PRO A 382 -3.22 2.86 -6.81
CA PRO A 382 -2.58 4.15 -6.73
C PRO A 382 -1.51 4.17 -5.64
N TYR A 383 -0.39 4.86 -5.88
CA TYR A 383 0.78 4.77 -5.01
C TYR A 383 0.48 5.18 -3.57
N TYR A 384 -0.34 6.22 -3.35
CA TYR A 384 -0.73 6.65 -2.01
C TYR A 384 -1.43 5.55 -1.18
N LEU A 385 -2.10 4.58 -1.82
CA LEU A 385 -2.69 3.41 -1.16
C LEU A 385 -1.68 2.29 -0.93
N ARG A 386 -0.57 2.25 -1.70
CA ARG A 386 0.54 1.30 -1.50
C ARG A 386 1.37 1.61 -0.27
N LEU A 387 1.32 2.85 0.21
CA LEU A 387 1.99 3.28 1.44
C LEU A 387 1.35 2.68 2.72
N TYR A 388 0.22 1.97 2.60
CA TYR A 388 -0.53 1.40 3.72
C TYR A 388 -0.64 -0.12 3.57
N ASP A 389 0.18 -0.88 4.29
CA ASP A 389 0.25 -2.34 4.10
C ASP A 389 -1.10 -3.04 4.33
N ASP A 390 -1.87 -2.58 5.32
CA ASP A 390 -3.20 -3.12 5.60
C ASP A 390 -4.22 -2.80 4.51
N GLN A 391 -4.12 -1.63 3.86
CA GLN A 391 -5.07 -1.22 2.83
C GLN A 391 -4.82 -1.91 1.50
N ILE A 392 -3.64 -2.48 1.27
CA ILE A 392 -3.28 -3.12 -0.01
C ILE A 392 -4.12 -4.38 -0.27
N ILE A 393 -4.30 -5.20 0.76
CA ILE A 393 -5.10 -6.43 0.70
C ILE A 393 -6.58 -6.09 0.54
N TRP A 394 -7.05 -5.14 1.37
CA TRP A 394 -8.43 -4.69 1.33
C TRP A 394 -8.76 -4.03 0.00
N THR A 395 -7.93 -3.12 -0.53
CA THR A 395 -8.27 -2.37 -1.73
C THR A 395 -8.35 -3.26 -2.98
N ASN A 396 -7.46 -4.25 -3.14
CA ASN A 396 -7.54 -5.18 -4.27
C ASN A 396 -8.71 -6.16 -4.16
N ALA A 397 -9.07 -6.53 -2.93
CA ALA A 397 -10.24 -7.36 -2.65
C ALA A 397 -11.57 -6.57 -2.73
N HIS A 398 -11.54 -5.25 -2.44
CA HIS A 398 -12.70 -4.40 -2.16
C HIS A 398 -12.97 -3.29 -3.19
N GLN A 399 -12.06 -2.89 -4.09
CA GLN A 399 -12.32 -1.86 -5.12
C GLN A 399 -13.55 -2.19 -6.00
N SER A 400 -13.98 -3.45 -6.01
CA SER A 400 -15.20 -3.92 -6.68
C SER A 400 -16.47 -3.94 -5.81
N LEU A 401 -16.36 -3.80 -4.48
CA LEU A 401 -17.47 -3.91 -3.53
C LEU A 401 -18.24 -2.60 -3.31
N THR A 402 -17.56 -1.45 -3.27
CA THR A 402 -18.18 -0.14 -2.96
C THR A 402 -18.99 0.49 -4.09
N ASN A 403 -18.84 0.05 -5.35
CA ASN A 403 -19.57 0.63 -6.49
C ASN A 403 -21.04 0.16 -6.59
N SER A 404 -21.57 -0.49 -5.56
CA SER A 404 -22.88 -1.14 -5.58
C SER A 404 -23.82 -0.52 -4.54
N ARG A 405 -24.72 0.37 -4.97
CA ARG A 405 -25.87 0.85 -4.16
C ARG A 405 -26.68 -0.30 -3.55
N ALA A 406 -26.75 -1.46 -4.22
CA ALA A 406 -27.48 -2.62 -3.76
C ALA A 406 -26.79 -3.39 -2.61
N TYR A 407 -25.46 -3.31 -2.46
CA TYR A 407 -24.76 -3.90 -1.32
C TYR A 407 -25.03 -3.08 -0.05
N GLN A 408 -24.87 -1.76 -0.15
CA GLN A 408 -25.17 -0.82 0.93
C GLN A 408 -26.64 -0.89 1.37
N GLN A 409 -27.57 -1.11 0.42
CA GLN A 409 -29.01 -1.20 0.71
C GLN A 409 -29.47 -2.55 1.30
N ASN A 410 -28.78 -3.66 1.03
CA ASN A 410 -29.26 -4.99 1.43
C ASN A 410 -28.38 -5.69 2.49
N PHE A 411 -27.13 -5.27 2.67
CA PHE A 411 -26.14 -5.99 3.47
C PHE A 411 -25.19 -5.06 4.25
N GLY A 412 -25.35 -3.73 4.14
CA GLY A 412 -24.59 -2.77 4.95
C GLY A 412 -24.95 -2.93 6.42
N ASN A 413 -23.98 -3.36 7.23
CA ASN A 413 -24.05 -3.63 8.69
C ASN A 413 -24.25 -5.10 9.10
N GLN A 414 -23.83 -6.08 8.30
CA GLN A 414 -23.49 -7.38 8.89
C GLN A 414 -21.98 -7.44 9.07
N ASP A 415 -21.54 -7.61 10.32
CA ASP A 415 -20.12 -7.69 10.70
C ASP A 415 -19.41 -8.82 9.93
N CYS A 416 -18.82 -8.41 8.82
CA CYS A 416 -17.54 -8.86 8.31
C CYS A 416 -16.56 -7.69 8.55
#